data_AF-A0AAX1CKU8-F1
#
_entry.id   AF-A0AAX1CKU8-F1
#
_cell.length_a   1.000
_cell.length_b   1.000
_cell.length_c   1.000
_cell.angle_alpha   90.00
_cell.angle_beta   90.00
_cell.angle_gamma   90.00
#
_symmetry.space_group_name_H-M   'P 1'
#
loop_
_entity.id
_entity.type
_entity.pdbx_description
1 polymer ?
#
loop_
_entity_poly.entity_id
_entity_poly.type
_entity_poly.pdbx_seq_one_letter_code
_entity_poly.pdbx_strand_id
1 'polypeptide(L)'
;MIDALRTDRAALQLWQTVARQYQDKHAEVLAPLEVTEIELKAKLVFCFDHAAKQKELTKAERQLVSEIAAQLGQETLFSILLDGTPAECDMERLKAVYRKHSDSDIDAEVAEEREAEAADRAASAQAPADEPATAVTFAPDALAQAEALLALGPDGLDGVAEDKLALAIPVLQERLAALNRELAAFERDFKAEYRFDPEQPIDPADLMEDLDAEIADVQDYIGELEFELSQFVDMQQLKAWLKAMKKQLEATRRREARG
;
A
#
# COMPACT_ATOMS: atom_id res chain seq x y z
N MET A 1 1.70 27.16 22.14
CA MET A 1 0.30 26.75 21.91
C MET A 1 -0.28 27.39 20.65
N ILE A 2 -0.27 28.72 20.50
CA ILE A 2 -0.75 29.38 19.26
C ILE A 2 0.08 28.95 18.04
N ASP A 3 1.41 28.89 18.16
CA ASP A 3 2.26 28.43 17.06
C ASP A 3 2.03 26.95 16.75
N ALA A 4 1.89 26.09 17.78
CA ALA A 4 1.53 24.68 17.60
C ALA A 4 0.20 24.52 16.84
N LEU A 5 -0.84 25.29 17.21
CA LEU A 5 -2.11 25.30 16.48
C LEU A 5 -1.97 25.73 15.02
N ARG A 6 -1.04 26.64 14.70
CA ARG A 6 -0.79 27.07 13.33
C ARG A 6 -0.02 26.00 12.55
N THR A 7 1.00 25.40 13.16
CA THR A 7 1.77 24.30 12.61
C THR A 7 0.86 23.12 12.29
N ASP A 8 0.06 22.66 13.24
CA ASP A 8 -0.83 21.51 13.06
C ASP A 8 -1.91 21.79 12.01
N ARG A 9 -2.40 23.04 11.91
CA ARG A 9 -3.35 23.43 10.84
C ARG A 9 -2.68 23.42 9.47
N ALA A 10 -1.46 23.91 9.38
CA ALA A 10 -0.70 23.88 8.14
C ALA A 10 -0.40 22.43 7.73
N ALA A 11 -0.05 21.56 8.68
CA ALA A 11 0.14 20.13 8.46
C ALA A 11 -1.14 19.45 7.96
N LEU A 12 -2.30 19.72 8.59
CA LEU A 12 -3.59 19.17 8.13
C LEU A 12 -3.94 19.64 6.71
N GLN A 13 -3.71 20.92 6.39
CA GLN A 13 -3.94 21.43 5.03
C GLN A 13 -3.00 20.80 3.99
N LEU A 14 -1.73 20.58 4.36
CA LEU A 14 -0.77 19.88 3.51
C LEU A 14 -1.25 18.45 3.24
N TRP A 15 -1.60 17.70 4.29
CA TRP A 15 -2.16 16.36 4.19
C TRP A 15 -3.39 16.29 3.28
N GLN A 16 -4.37 17.17 3.48
CA GLN A 16 -5.58 17.21 2.65
C GLN A 16 -5.26 17.49 1.17
N THR A 17 -4.30 18.38 0.92
CA THR A 17 -3.88 18.72 -0.45
C THR A 17 -3.16 17.56 -1.12
N VAL A 18 -2.18 16.97 -0.45
CA VAL A 18 -1.38 15.87 -0.99
C VAL A 18 -2.22 14.62 -1.14
N ALA A 19 -3.05 14.26 -0.16
CA ALA A 19 -3.92 13.09 -0.24
C ALA A 19 -4.84 13.16 -1.47
N ARG A 20 -5.32 14.36 -1.84
CA ARG A 20 -6.11 14.52 -3.06
C ARG A 20 -5.28 14.28 -4.32
N GLN A 21 -4.06 14.82 -4.38
CA GLN A 21 -3.15 14.61 -5.50
C GLN A 21 -2.73 13.14 -5.63
N TYR A 22 -2.46 12.50 -4.50
CA TYR A 22 -2.17 11.08 -4.41
C TYR A 22 -3.34 10.26 -4.94
N GLN A 23 -4.56 10.51 -4.45
CA GLN A 23 -5.76 9.82 -4.90
C GLN A 23 -5.96 9.93 -6.41
N ASP A 24 -5.87 11.15 -6.95
CA ASP A 24 -6.06 11.39 -8.38
C ASP A 24 -4.99 10.64 -9.21
N LYS A 25 -3.71 10.72 -8.81
CA LYS A 25 -2.60 10.06 -9.52
C LYS A 25 -2.62 8.54 -9.38
N HIS A 26 -2.93 8.01 -8.20
CA HIS A 26 -3.11 6.60 -7.96
C HIS A 26 -4.23 6.04 -8.86
N ALA A 27 -5.40 6.69 -8.87
CA ALA A 27 -6.54 6.24 -9.66
C ALA A 27 -6.32 6.35 -11.18
N GLU A 28 -5.63 7.40 -11.64
CA GLU A 28 -5.42 7.65 -13.07
C GLU A 28 -4.21 6.92 -13.66
N VAL A 29 -3.20 6.60 -12.84
CA VAL A 29 -1.91 6.09 -13.32
C VAL A 29 -1.56 4.74 -12.70
N LEU A 30 -1.40 4.68 -11.36
CA LEU A 30 -0.90 3.46 -10.71
C LEU A 30 -1.89 2.30 -10.83
N ALA A 31 -3.16 2.50 -10.45
CA ALA A 31 -4.15 1.43 -10.46
C ALA A 31 -4.34 0.78 -11.85
N PRO A 32 -4.43 1.52 -12.97
CA PRO A 32 -4.42 0.91 -14.31
C PRO A 32 -3.16 0.10 -14.65
N LEU A 33 -1.99 0.51 -14.14
CA LEU A 33 -0.75 -0.23 -14.34
C LEU A 33 -0.75 -1.54 -13.56
N GLU A 34 -1.17 -1.53 -12.30
CA GLU A 34 -1.30 -2.76 -11.48
C GLU A 34 -2.25 -3.77 -12.14
N VAL A 35 -3.37 -3.31 -12.71
CA VAL A 35 -4.28 -4.17 -13.51
C VAL A 35 -3.53 -4.79 -14.69
N THR A 36 -2.78 -3.97 -15.43
CA THR A 36 -2.01 -4.42 -16.59
C THR A 36 -0.94 -5.45 -16.19
N GLU A 37 -0.22 -5.19 -15.10
CA GLU A 37 0.77 -6.09 -14.53
C GLU A 37 0.15 -7.46 -14.21
N ILE A 38 -0.96 -7.49 -13.48
CA ILE A 38 -1.66 -8.74 -13.10
C ILE A 38 -2.12 -9.50 -14.35
N GLU A 39 -2.65 -8.82 -15.35
CA GLU A 39 -3.06 -9.45 -16.60
C GLU A 39 -1.88 -10.04 -17.38
N LEU A 40 -0.72 -9.38 -17.38
CA LEU A 40 0.50 -9.89 -17.99
C LEU A 40 1.03 -11.10 -17.21
N LYS A 41 1.05 -11.06 -15.88
CA LYS A 41 1.39 -12.22 -15.05
C LYS A 41 0.47 -13.41 -15.34
N ALA A 42 -0.84 -13.18 -15.40
CA ALA A 42 -1.81 -14.24 -15.74
C ALA A 42 -1.55 -14.86 -17.12
N LYS A 43 -1.26 -14.02 -18.14
CA LYS A 43 -0.87 -14.48 -19.49
C LYS A 43 0.41 -15.33 -19.42
N LEU A 44 1.39 -14.89 -18.65
CA LEU A 44 2.68 -15.58 -18.50
C LEU A 44 2.51 -16.94 -17.80
N VAL A 45 1.67 -17.03 -16.77
CA VAL A 45 1.28 -18.30 -16.13
C VAL A 45 0.68 -19.27 -17.15
N PHE A 46 -0.20 -18.80 -18.04
CA PHE A 46 -0.77 -19.64 -19.09
C PHE A 46 0.27 -20.09 -20.11
N CYS A 47 1.25 -19.25 -20.44
CA CYS A 47 2.38 -19.61 -21.29
C CYS A 47 3.23 -20.71 -20.65
N PHE A 48 3.50 -20.63 -19.33
CA PHE A 48 4.22 -21.69 -18.62
C PHE A 48 3.43 -23.00 -18.53
N ASP A 49 2.11 -22.97 -18.26
CA ASP A 49 1.27 -24.18 -18.29
C ASP A 49 1.32 -24.87 -19.66
N HIS A 50 1.27 -24.08 -20.74
CA HIS A 50 1.40 -24.59 -22.09
C HIS A 50 2.79 -25.21 -22.34
N ALA A 51 3.85 -24.49 -21.99
CA ALA A 51 5.23 -24.95 -22.14
C ALA A 51 5.50 -26.25 -21.37
N ALA A 52 4.92 -26.42 -20.17
CA ALA A 52 5.07 -27.63 -19.37
C ALA A 52 4.57 -28.89 -20.08
N LYS A 53 3.67 -28.77 -21.06
CA LYS A 53 3.12 -29.89 -21.84
C LYS A 53 3.99 -30.26 -23.04
N GLN A 54 4.96 -29.41 -23.40
CA GLN A 54 5.79 -29.60 -24.58
C GLN A 54 6.86 -30.68 -24.36
N LYS A 55 7.04 -31.54 -25.37
CA LYS A 55 7.94 -32.69 -25.29
C LYS A 55 9.39 -32.32 -25.55
N GLU A 56 9.62 -31.17 -26.17
CA GLU A 56 10.95 -30.62 -26.44
C GLU A 56 11.69 -30.23 -25.16
N LEU A 57 10.97 -29.87 -24.10
CA LEU A 57 11.57 -29.61 -22.79
C LEU A 57 12.05 -30.90 -22.14
N THR A 58 13.17 -30.83 -21.44
CA THR A 58 13.64 -31.90 -20.57
C THR A 58 12.75 -32.01 -19.32
N LYS A 59 12.90 -33.12 -18.57
CA LYS A 59 12.18 -33.27 -17.29
C LYS A 59 12.51 -32.14 -16.31
N ALA A 60 13.77 -31.74 -16.22
CA ALA A 60 14.21 -30.66 -15.33
C ALA A 60 13.68 -29.29 -15.77
N GLU A 61 13.63 -29.01 -17.07
CA GLU A 61 13.05 -27.76 -17.59
C GLU A 61 11.54 -27.71 -17.36
N ARG A 62 10.81 -28.82 -17.57
CA ARG A 62 9.37 -28.88 -17.26
C ARG A 62 9.09 -28.67 -15.77
N GLN A 63 9.94 -29.22 -14.90
CA GLN A 63 9.82 -29.02 -13.46
C GLN A 63 10.02 -27.55 -13.09
N LEU A 64 11.06 -26.91 -13.63
CA LEU A 64 11.31 -25.48 -13.40
C LEU A 64 10.15 -24.62 -13.88
N VAL A 65 9.64 -24.87 -15.09
CA VAL A 65 8.44 -24.22 -15.65
C VAL A 65 7.22 -24.40 -14.73
N SER A 66 7.03 -25.60 -14.17
CA SER A 66 5.95 -25.89 -13.23
C SER A 66 6.06 -25.08 -11.95
N GLU A 67 7.26 -24.98 -11.39
CA GLU A 67 7.53 -24.21 -10.16
C GLU A 67 7.26 -22.71 -10.39
N ILE A 68 7.71 -22.17 -11.52
CA ILE A 68 7.44 -20.77 -11.88
C ILE A 68 5.95 -20.53 -12.08
N ALA A 69 5.24 -21.42 -12.78
CA ALA A 69 3.80 -21.31 -12.99
C ALA A 69 3.02 -21.34 -11.66
N ALA A 70 3.45 -22.17 -10.71
CA ALA A 70 2.85 -22.24 -9.38
C ALA A 70 3.09 -20.94 -8.59
N GLN A 71 4.34 -20.49 -8.50
CA GLN A 71 4.71 -19.29 -7.75
C GLN A 71 4.03 -18.03 -8.32
N LEU A 72 4.18 -17.79 -9.62
CA LEU A 72 3.58 -16.63 -10.27
C LEU A 72 2.04 -16.71 -10.25
N GLY A 73 1.49 -17.92 -10.36
CA GLY A 73 0.04 -18.15 -10.24
C GLY A 73 -0.50 -17.79 -8.86
N GLN A 74 0.22 -18.18 -7.79
CA GLN A 74 -0.14 -17.84 -6.42
C GLN A 74 -0.11 -16.33 -6.21
N GLU A 75 1.01 -15.69 -6.56
CA GLU A 75 1.21 -14.24 -6.44
C GLU A 75 0.09 -13.47 -7.16
N THR A 76 -0.17 -13.81 -8.43
CA THR A 76 -1.23 -13.18 -9.22
C THR A 76 -2.62 -13.36 -8.58
N LEU A 77 -2.91 -14.56 -8.06
CA LEU A 77 -4.19 -14.83 -7.41
C LEU A 77 -4.31 -14.11 -6.07
N PHE A 78 -3.23 -13.95 -5.31
CA PHE A 78 -3.23 -13.18 -4.06
C PHE A 78 -3.50 -11.70 -4.35
N SER A 79 -2.86 -11.09 -5.35
CA SER A 79 -3.16 -9.71 -5.72
C SER A 79 -4.64 -9.52 -6.11
N ILE A 80 -5.24 -10.49 -6.81
CA ILE A 80 -6.66 -10.42 -7.18
C ILE A 80 -7.58 -10.65 -5.96
N LEU A 81 -7.29 -11.65 -5.12
CA LEU A 81 -8.21 -12.14 -4.10
C LEU A 81 -8.05 -11.47 -2.74
N LEU A 82 -6.84 -11.06 -2.37
CA LEU A 82 -6.54 -10.36 -1.11
C LEU A 82 -6.44 -8.85 -1.36
N ASP A 83 -5.71 -8.44 -2.40
CA ASP A 83 -5.55 -7.02 -2.70
C ASP A 83 -6.78 -6.41 -3.39
N GLY A 84 -7.59 -7.27 -4.00
CA GLY A 84 -8.81 -6.84 -4.68
C GLY A 84 -8.52 -6.08 -5.97
N THR A 85 -7.28 -6.16 -6.47
CA THR A 85 -6.89 -5.53 -7.72
C THR A 85 -7.69 -6.18 -8.85
N PRO A 86 -8.46 -5.40 -9.63
CA PRO A 86 -9.26 -5.96 -10.70
C PRO A 86 -8.35 -6.52 -11.80
N ALA A 87 -8.82 -7.53 -12.52
CA ALA A 87 -8.13 -8.06 -13.69
C ALA A 87 -9.14 -8.66 -14.67
N GLU A 88 -9.01 -8.36 -15.96
CA GLU A 88 -9.83 -8.98 -17.00
C GLU A 88 -9.22 -10.32 -17.46
N CYS A 89 -8.92 -11.21 -16.51
CA CYS A 89 -8.40 -12.53 -16.79
C CYS A 89 -9.38 -13.66 -16.44
N ASP A 90 -9.19 -14.83 -17.06
CA ASP A 90 -9.97 -16.03 -16.74
C ASP A 90 -9.50 -16.59 -15.40
N MET A 91 -10.08 -16.08 -14.31
CA MET A 91 -9.72 -16.43 -12.94
C MET A 91 -9.88 -17.91 -12.65
N GLU A 92 -10.96 -18.55 -13.11
CA GLU A 92 -11.20 -19.98 -12.90
C GLU A 92 -10.13 -20.83 -13.58
N ARG A 93 -9.73 -20.44 -14.80
CA ARG A 93 -8.60 -21.08 -15.48
C ARG A 93 -7.30 -20.84 -14.72
N LEU A 94 -7.06 -19.63 -14.19
CA LEU A 94 -5.85 -19.33 -13.41
C LEU A 94 -5.78 -20.20 -12.14
N LYS A 95 -6.87 -20.30 -11.38
CA LYS A 95 -6.97 -21.21 -10.21
C LYS A 95 -6.72 -22.68 -10.60
N ALA A 96 -7.28 -23.13 -11.72
CA ALA A 96 -7.07 -24.49 -12.21
C ALA A 96 -5.61 -24.76 -12.61
N VAL A 97 -4.93 -23.78 -13.22
CA VAL A 97 -3.50 -23.87 -13.54
C VAL A 97 -2.66 -23.89 -12.27
N TYR A 98 -2.93 -23.00 -11.31
CA TYR A 98 -2.25 -22.98 -10.02
C TYR A 98 -2.36 -24.35 -9.33
N ARG A 99 -3.57 -24.85 -9.11
CA ARG A 99 -3.83 -26.15 -8.48
C ARG A 99 -3.10 -27.31 -9.17
N LYS A 100 -3.02 -27.26 -10.51
CA LYS A 100 -2.30 -28.27 -11.31
C LYS A 100 -0.78 -28.27 -11.06
N HIS A 101 -0.20 -27.13 -10.70
CA HIS A 101 1.24 -26.95 -10.58
C HIS A 101 1.75 -26.89 -9.14
N SER A 102 0.91 -26.48 -8.18
CA SER A 102 1.22 -26.40 -6.75
C SER A 102 0.67 -27.58 -5.94
N ASP A 103 -0.31 -28.32 -6.48
CA ASP A 103 -1.15 -29.27 -5.73
C ASP A 103 -1.87 -28.64 -4.51
N SER A 104 -2.01 -27.30 -4.51
CA SER A 104 -2.63 -26.52 -3.43
C SER A 104 -3.94 -25.85 -3.87
N ASP A 105 -4.77 -25.49 -2.89
CA ASP A 105 -6.06 -24.83 -3.10
C ASP A 105 -6.01 -23.38 -2.65
N ILE A 106 -5.97 -22.48 -3.62
CA ILE A 106 -5.83 -21.04 -3.36
C ILE A 106 -6.98 -20.47 -2.53
N ASP A 107 -8.18 -21.01 -2.67
CA ASP A 107 -9.35 -20.53 -1.93
C ASP A 107 -9.22 -20.81 -0.43
N ALA A 108 -8.56 -21.92 -0.07
CA ALA A 108 -8.24 -22.24 1.33
C ALA A 108 -7.12 -21.33 1.85
N GLU A 109 -6.05 -21.13 1.08
CA GLU A 109 -4.94 -20.23 1.46
C GLU A 109 -5.42 -18.80 1.69
N VAL A 110 -6.26 -18.26 0.80
CA VAL A 110 -6.85 -16.92 0.93
C VAL A 110 -7.75 -16.82 2.16
N ALA A 111 -8.48 -17.89 2.50
CA ALA A 111 -9.31 -17.90 3.69
C ALA A 111 -8.47 -17.89 4.97
N GLU A 112 -7.39 -18.66 5.01
CA GLU A 112 -6.41 -18.67 6.11
C GLU A 112 -5.77 -17.30 6.30
N GLU A 113 -5.33 -16.65 5.20
CA GLU A 113 -4.72 -15.32 5.26
C GLU A 113 -5.70 -14.26 5.78
N ARG A 114 -6.95 -14.26 5.28
CA ARG A 114 -7.99 -13.35 5.78
C ARG A 114 -8.35 -13.59 7.24
N GLU A 115 -8.30 -14.84 7.71
CA GLU A 115 -8.50 -15.15 9.13
C GLU A 115 -7.34 -14.60 9.98
N ALA A 116 -6.10 -14.71 9.50
CA ALA A 116 -4.93 -14.12 10.13
C ALA A 116 -5.03 -12.58 10.19
N GLU A 117 -5.34 -11.92 9.08
CA GLU A 117 -5.57 -10.46 9.04
C GLU A 117 -6.69 -10.01 9.98
N ALA A 118 -7.78 -10.79 10.06
CA ALA A 118 -8.89 -10.50 10.96
C ALA A 118 -8.50 -10.65 12.43
N ALA A 119 -7.70 -11.67 12.76
CA ALA A 119 -7.18 -11.87 14.11
C ALA A 119 -6.23 -10.74 14.52
N ASP A 120 -5.35 -10.30 13.61
CA ASP A 120 -4.40 -9.22 13.86
C ASP A 120 -5.11 -7.86 14.01
N ARG A 121 -6.13 -7.62 13.18
CA ARG A 121 -7.01 -6.46 13.31
C ARG A 121 -7.79 -6.48 14.62
N ALA A 122 -8.28 -7.63 15.05
CA ALA A 122 -8.97 -7.76 16.33
C ALA A 122 -8.04 -7.45 17.51
N ALA A 123 -6.80 -7.96 17.48
CA ALA A 123 -5.78 -7.67 18.49
C ALA A 123 -5.44 -6.17 18.54
N SER A 124 -5.25 -5.54 17.38
CA SER A 124 -5.00 -4.10 17.26
C SER A 124 -6.19 -3.24 17.72
N ALA A 125 -7.42 -3.67 17.48
CA ALA A 125 -8.63 -2.98 17.94
C ALA A 125 -8.87 -3.07 19.45
N GLN A 126 -8.19 -3.97 20.18
CA GLN A 126 -8.20 -4.01 21.64
C GLN A 126 -7.19 -3.04 22.29
N ALA A 127 -6.36 -2.34 21.50
CA ALA A 127 -5.62 -1.19 22.01
C ALA A 127 -6.60 -0.10 22.48
N PRO A 128 -6.29 0.67 23.54
CA PRO A 128 -7.20 1.67 24.06
C PRO A 128 -7.50 2.71 22.97
N ALA A 129 -8.68 2.61 22.37
CA ALA A 129 -9.25 3.68 21.57
C ALA A 129 -9.42 4.88 22.50
N ASP A 130 -8.87 6.04 22.12
CA ASP A 130 -9.22 7.29 22.76
C ASP A 130 -10.75 7.39 22.79
N GLU A 131 -11.34 7.39 23.98
CA GLU A 131 -12.78 7.58 24.14
C GLU A 131 -13.21 8.80 23.33
N PRO A 132 -14.36 8.76 22.64
CA PRO A 132 -14.85 9.93 21.93
C PRO A 132 -14.97 11.06 22.95
N ALA A 133 -14.08 12.06 22.82
CA ALA A 133 -14.06 13.20 23.71
C ALA A 133 -15.47 13.79 23.75
N THR A 134 -16.06 13.83 24.94
CA THR A 134 -17.34 14.51 25.15
C THR A 134 -17.19 15.93 24.63
N ALA A 135 -18.14 16.39 23.81
CA ALA A 135 -18.07 17.71 23.19
C ALA A 135 -17.99 18.80 24.28
N VAL A 136 -16.79 19.29 24.55
CA VAL A 136 -16.56 20.32 25.56
C VAL A 136 -17.16 21.62 25.04
N THR A 137 -18.23 22.07 25.67
CA THR A 137 -18.89 23.34 25.32
C THR A 137 -18.27 24.47 26.13
N PHE A 138 -17.62 25.42 25.47
CA PHE A 138 -17.05 26.61 26.09
C PHE A 138 -18.00 27.81 26.01
N ALA A 139 -17.89 28.73 26.97
CA ALA A 139 -18.66 29.97 26.96
C ALA A 139 -18.31 30.84 25.72
N PRO A 140 -19.27 31.57 25.13
CA PRO A 140 -19.03 32.41 23.96
C PRO A 140 -17.91 33.44 24.13
N ASP A 141 -17.76 33.99 25.33
CA ASP A 141 -16.72 34.99 25.63
C ASP A 141 -15.32 34.36 25.60
N ALA A 142 -15.17 33.13 26.11
CA ALA A 142 -13.91 32.37 26.03
C ALA A 142 -13.54 32.02 24.57
N LEU A 143 -14.54 31.70 23.73
CA LEU A 143 -14.34 31.46 22.30
C LEU A 143 -13.87 32.74 21.57
N ALA A 144 -14.54 33.86 21.81
CA ALA A 144 -14.18 35.14 21.22
C ALA A 144 -12.78 35.60 21.66
N GLN A 145 -12.42 35.35 22.93
CA GLN A 145 -11.10 35.66 23.45
C GLN A 145 -10.01 34.80 22.78
N ALA A 146 -10.25 33.50 22.63
CA ALA A 146 -9.32 32.59 21.95
C ALA A 146 -9.10 32.99 20.47
N GLU A 147 -10.14 33.42 19.77
CA GLU A 147 -10.04 33.92 18.40
C GLU A 147 -9.25 35.22 18.28
N ALA A 148 -9.49 36.17 19.19
CA ALA A 148 -8.71 37.40 19.27
C ALA A 148 -7.21 37.13 19.48
N LEU A 149 -6.84 36.18 20.35
CA LEU A 149 -5.44 35.81 20.56
C LEU A 149 -4.81 35.14 19.33
N LEU A 150 -5.55 34.28 18.61
CA LEU A 150 -5.07 33.69 17.37
C LEU A 150 -4.77 34.74 16.29
N ALA A 151 -5.52 35.84 16.27
CA ALA A 151 -5.33 36.94 15.32
C ALA A 151 -4.11 37.82 15.64
N LEU A 152 -3.76 38.00 16.91
CA LEU A 152 -2.62 38.83 17.35
C LEU A 152 -1.25 38.20 17.03
N GLY A 153 -1.17 36.86 17.00
CA GLY A 153 0.10 36.15 16.83
C GLY A 153 1.05 36.21 18.04
N PRO A 154 2.20 35.52 17.96
CA PRO A 154 3.09 35.32 19.11
C PRO A 154 3.67 36.63 19.65
N ASP A 155 3.97 37.59 18.78
CA ASP A 155 4.57 38.88 19.14
C ASP A 155 3.54 39.90 19.70
N GLY A 156 2.24 39.61 19.56
CA GLY A 156 1.14 40.48 19.99
C GLY A 156 0.60 40.16 21.39
N LEU A 157 1.23 39.23 22.11
CA LEU A 157 0.78 38.78 23.44
C LEU A 157 1.25 39.72 24.57
N ASP A 158 2.28 40.53 24.31
CA ASP A 158 2.82 41.50 25.26
C ASP A 158 1.77 42.61 25.53
N GLY A 159 1.08 42.50 26.67
CA GLY A 159 0.04 43.46 27.10
C GLY A 159 -1.39 42.90 27.13
N VAL A 160 -1.59 41.61 26.83
CA VAL A 160 -2.87 40.96 27.06
C VAL A 160 -3.11 40.79 28.56
N ALA A 161 -4.29 41.21 29.04
CA ALA A 161 -4.67 41.05 30.44
C ALA A 161 -4.73 39.58 30.87
N GLU A 162 -4.22 39.27 32.07
CA GLU A 162 -4.13 37.91 32.61
C GLU A 162 -5.47 37.18 32.64
N ASP A 163 -6.56 37.86 33.00
CA ASP A 163 -7.91 37.30 33.02
C ASP A 163 -8.38 36.82 31.62
N LYS A 164 -7.96 37.51 30.56
CA LYS A 164 -8.27 37.12 29.17
C LYS A 164 -7.48 35.89 28.76
N LEU A 165 -6.22 35.79 29.20
CA LEU A 165 -5.40 34.60 28.97
C LEU A 165 -6.01 33.39 29.70
N ALA A 166 -6.42 33.55 30.95
CA ALA A 166 -7.05 32.50 31.75
C ALA A 166 -8.32 31.94 31.11
N LEU A 167 -9.15 32.80 30.50
CA LEU A 167 -10.35 32.39 29.76
C LEU A 167 -10.03 31.65 28.45
N ALA A 168 -9.00 32.06 27.72
CA ALA A 168 -8.69 31.54 26.39
C ALA A 168 -7.84 30.27 26.40
N ILE A 169 -6.98 30.06 27.40
CA ILE A 169 -6.03 28.92 27.43
C ILE A 169 -6.74 27.56 27.31
N PRO A 170 -7.79 27.24 28.10
CA PRO A 170 -8.46 25.94 28.00
C PRO A 170 -9.09 25.69 26.63
N VAL A 171 -9.64 26.72 25.99
CA VAL A 171 -10.20 26.65 24.64
C VAL A 171 -9.12 26.31 23.62
N LEU A 172 -7.96 26.96 23.70
CA LEU A 172 -6.85 26.74 22.78
C LEU A 172 -6.21 25.35 22.97
N GLN A 173 -6.14 24.85 24.21
CA GLN A 173 -5.70 23.49 24.50
C GLN A 173 -6.63 22.44 23.90
N GLU A 174 -7.95 22.59 24.10
CA GLU A 174 -8.91 21.65 23.50
C GLU A 174 -8.92 21.73 21.97
N ARG A 175 -8.82 22.92 21.39
CA ARG A 175 -8.68 23.07 19.93
C ARG A 175 -7.42 22.38 19.40
N LEU A 176 -6.31 22.44 20.13
CA LEU A 176 -5.07 21.77 19.74
C LEU A 176 -5.22 20.25 19.85
N ALA A 177 -5.82 19.76 20.93
CA ALA A 177 -6.07 18.34 21.13
C ALA A 177 -7.03 17.77 20.05
N ALA A 178 -8.10 18.50 19.74
CA ALA A 178 -9.05 18.13 18.69
C ALA A 178 -8.39 18.06 17.31
N LEU A 179 -7.55 19.05 16.98
CA LEU A 179 -6.82 19.09 15.71
C LEU A 179 -5.80 17.95 15.60
N ASN A 180 -5.09 17.63 16.67
CA ASN A 180 -4.18 16.48 16.69
C ASN A 180 -4.93 15.15 16.50
N ARG A 181 -6.12 15.00 17.11
CA ARG A 181 -6.98 13.83 16.85
C ARG A 181 -7.47 13.77 15.41
N GLU A 182 -7.83 14.90 14.81
CA GLU A 182 -8.23 14.99 13.40
C GLU A 182 -7.08 14.59 12.47
N LEU A 183 -5.87 15.10 12.71
CA LEU A 183 -4.69 14.76 11.93
C LEU A 183 -4.36 13.27 12.02
N ALA A 184 -4.37 12.71 13.23
CA ALA A 184 -4.11 11.29 13.46
C ALA A 184 -5.22 10.37 12.90
N ALA A 185 -6.47 10.82 12.89
CA ALA A 185 -7.56 10.10 12.22
C ALA A 185 -7.37 10.14 10.70
N PHE A 186 -7.03 11.30 10.14
CA PHE A 186 -6.80 11.47 8.71
C PHE A 186 -5.67 10.57 8.20
N GLU A 187 -4.51 10.58 8.85
CA GLU A 187 -3.37 9.73 8.47
C GLU A 187 -3.73 8.24 8.56
N ARG A 188 -4.42 7.83 9.64
CA ARG A 188 -4.85 6.45 9.82
C ARG A 188 -5.82 5.99 8.74
N ASP A 189 -6.79 6.84 8.40
CA ASP A 189 -7.77 6.54 7.36
C ASP A 189 -7.09 6.46 5.98
N PHE A 190 -6.15 7.37 5.69
CA PHE A 190 -5.33 7.33 4.48
C PHE A 190 -4.51 6.03 4.40
N LYS A 191 -3.81 5.66 5.49
CA LYS A 191 -3.05 4.41 5.56
C LYS A 191 -3.92 3.19 5.33
N ALA A 192 -5.11 3.16 5.94
CA ALA A 192 -6.05 2.05 5.78
C ALA A 192 -6.60 1.96 4.35
N GLU A 193 -6.88 3.10 3.71
CA GLU A 193 -7.40 3.15 2.33
C GLU A 193 -6.37 2.62 1.32
N TYR A 194 -5.11 3.03 1.44
CA TYR A 194 -4.03 2.65 0.53
C TYR A 194 -3.13 1.52 1.06
N ARG A 195 -3.58 0.84 2.13
CA ARG A 195 -2.94 -0.35 2.74
C ARG A 195 -1.47 -0.15 3.16
N PHE A 196 -1.10 1.06 3.56
CA PHE A 196 0.19 1.28 4.22
C PHE A 196 0.24 0.57 5.57
N ASP A 197 1.45 0.22 6.02
CA ASP A 197 1.67 -0.27 7.37
C ASP A 197 1.17 0.79 8.39
N PRO A 198 0.26 0.43 9.31
CA PRO A 198 -0.24 1.35 10.33
C PRO A 198 0.87 2.01 11.16
N GLU A 199 1.98 1.30 11.40
CA GLU A 199 3.12 1.75 12.20
C GLU A 199 4.14 2.57 11.40
N GLN A 200 4.11 2.51 10.07
CA GLN A 200 5.04 3.24 9.21
C GLN A 200 4.76 4.75 9.29
N PRO A 201 5.74 5.61 9.64
CA PRO A 201 5.54 7.05 9.59
C PRO A 201 5.43 7.52 8.12
N ILE A 202 4.48 8.42 7.84
CA ILE A 202 4.31 9.03 6.52
C ILE A 202 4.57 10.53 6.61
N ASP A 203 5.51 11.04 5.83
CA ASP A 203 5.63 12.47 5.58
C ASP A 203 4.82 12.82 4.31
N PRO A 204 3.76 13.63 4.42
CA PRO A 204 2.98 14.02 3.24
C PRO A 204 3.80 14.82 2.23
N ALA A 205 4.95 15.40 2.59
CA ALA A 205 5.82 16.07 1.64
C ALA A 205 6.47 15.11 0.64
N ASP A 206 6.72 13.86 1.07
CA ASP A 206 7.47 12.85 0.31
C ASP A 206 6.54 11.91 -0.47
N LEU A 207 5.27 11.78 -0.07
CA LEU A 207 4.28 10.87 -0.66
C LEU A 207 4.18 10.92 -2.19
N MET A 208 4.32 12.10 -2.79
CA MET A 208 4.22 12.22 -4.25
C MET A 208 5.48 11.72 -4.97
N GLU A 209 6.65 11.88 -4.35
CA GLU A 209 7.92 11.32 -4.83
C GLU A 209 7.92 9.80 -4.68
N ASP A 210 7.45 9.29 -3.54
CA ASP A 210 7.31 7.85 -3.29
C ASP A 210 6.35 7.21 -4.30
N LEU A 211 5.20 7.84 -4.57
CA LEU A 211 4.26 7.36 -5.60
C LEU A 211 4.85 7.41 -7.01
N ASP A 212 5.67 8.41 -7.34
CA ASP A 212 6.38 8.46 -8.62
C ASP A 212 7.38 7.30 -8.76
N ALA A 213 8.09 6.97 -7.68
CA ALA A 213 9.01 5.84 -7.66
C ALA A 213 8.27 4.51 -7.82
N GLU A 214 7.17 4.31 -7.10
CA GLU A 214 6.32 3.12 -7.22
C GLU A 214 5.77 2.94 -8.64
N ILE A 215 5.27 4.03 -9.25
CA ILE A 215 4.81 4.00 -10.65
C ILE A 215 5.94 3.59 -11.59
N ALA A 216 7.17 4.10 -11.39
CA ALA A 216 8.31 3.75 -12.20
C ALA A 216 8.69 2.27 -12.04
N ASP A 217 8.70 1.76 -10.80
CA ASP A 217 8.99 0.36 -10.50
C ASP A 217 7.97 -0.59 -11.15
N VAL A 218 6.68 -0.27 -11.07
CA VAL A 218 5.62 -1.05 -11.74
C VAL A 218 5.77 -1.01 -13.26
N GLN A 219 6.09 0.15 -13.83
CA GLN A 219 6.32 0.28 -15.28
C GLN A 219 7.51 -0.55 -15.76
N ASP A 220 8.62 -0.50 -15.03
CA ASP A 220 9.81 -1.30 -15.32
C ASP A 220 9.48 -2.79 -15.24
N TYR A 221 8.74 -3.21 -14.22
CA TYR A 221 8.33 -4.59 -14.05
C TYR A 221 7.35 -5.07 -15.14
N ILE A 222 6.41 -4.22 -15.57
CA ILE A 222 5.58 -4.49 -16.76
C ILE A 222 6.47 -4.73 -17.99
N GLY A 223 7.49 -3.90 -18.19
CA GLY A 223 8.45 -4.08 -19.28
C GLY A 223 9.20 -5.42 -19.20
N GLU A 224 9.55 -5.88 -17.99
CA GLU A 224 10.13 -7.21 -17.76
C GLU A 224 9.14 -8.33 -18.13
N LEU A 225 7.88 -8.25 -17.69
CA LEU A 225 6.85 -9.23 -18.01
C LEU A 225 6.57 -9.31 -19.52
N GLU A 226 6.52 -8.17 -20.21
CA GLU A 226 6.39 -8.13 -21.67
C GLU A 226 7.59 -8.78 -22.37
N PHE A 227 8.80 -8.52 -21.88
CA PHE A 227 10.01 -9.16 -22.39
C PHE A 227 9.97 -10.67 -22.17
N GLU A 228 9.57 -11.14 -20.99
CA GLU A 228 9.43 -12.56 -20.69
C GLU A 228 8.40 -13.24 -21.60
N LEU A 229 7.24 -12.63 -21.79
CA LEU A 229 6.22 -13.11 -22.73
C LEU A 229 6.77 -13.24 -24.15
N SER A 230 7.64 -12.32 -24.59
CA SER A 230 8.28 -12.39 -25.90
C SER A 230 9.21 -13.61 -26.06
N GLN A 231 9.71 -14.21 -24.98
CA GLN A 231 10.56 -15.40 -25.04
C GLN A 231 9.79 -16.67 -25.43
N PHE A 232 8.45 -16.65 -25.33
CA PHE A 232 7.59 -17.78 -25.69
C PHE A 232 7.27 -17.87 -27.19
N VAL A 233 7.87 -17.02 -28.03
CA VAL A 233 7.71 -17.05 -29.49
C VAL A 233 8.23 -18.35 -30.10
N ASP A 234 9.34 -18.89 -29.58
CA ASP A 234 9.83 -20.21 -29.97
C ASP A 234 10.52 -20.97 -28.83
N MET A 235 10.58 -22.29 -28.99
CA MET A 235 11.10 -23.21 -27.98
C MET A 235 12.60 -23.06 -27.70
N GLN A 236 13.40 -22.58 -28.66
CA GLN A 236 14.84 -22.36 -28.44
C GLN A 236 15.08 -21.13 -27.56
N GLN A 237 14.33 -20.05 -27.81
CA GLN A 237 14.37 -18.85 -26.98
C GLN A 237 13.96 -19.16 -25.53
N LEU A 238 12.82 -19.84 -25.35
CA LEU A 238 12.37 -20.29 -24.03
C LEU A 238 13.44 -21.12 -23.30
N LYS A 239 14.09 -22.07 -23.98
CA LYS A 239 15.16 -22.89 -23.39
C LYS A 239 16.39 -22.07 -23.01
N ALA A 240 16.80 -21.14 -23.86
CA ALA A 240 17.92 -20.25 -23.58
C ALA A 240 17.64 -19.40 -22.33
N TRP A 241 16.43 -18.85 -22.25
CA TRP A 241 15.95 -18.07 -21.10
C TRP A 241 15.88 -18.92 -19.83
N LEU A 242 15.24 -20.10 -19.84
CA LEU A 242 15.17 -21.02 -18.69
C LEU A 242 16.56 -21.39 -18.17
N LYS A 243 17.52 -21.60 -19.07
CA LYS A 243 18.91 -21.90 -18.70
C LYS A 243 19.58 -20.69 -18.04
N ALA A 244 19.36 -19.49 -18.54
CA ALA A 244 19.89 -18.26 -17.95
C ALA A 244 19.29 -18.03 -16.55
N MET A 245 17.98 -18.19 -16.40
CA MET A 245 17.29 -18.02 -15.12
C MET A 245 17.74 -19.06 -14.08
N LYS A 246 17.84 -20.34 -14.47
CA LYS A 246 18.40 -21.37 -13.59
C LYS A 246 19.80 -21.01 -13.10
N LYS A 247 20.65 -20.47 -13.98
CA LYS A 247 22.01 -20.06 -13.61
C LYS A 247 22.01 -18.89 -12.63
N GLN A 248 21.09 -17.93 -12.78
CA GLN A 248 20.90 -16.83 -11.83
C GLN A 248 20.49 -17.35 -10.45
N LEU A 249 19.45 -18.19 -10.37
CA LEU A 249 18.98 -18.78 -9.10
C LEU A 249 20.09 -19.55 -8.37
N GLU A 250 20.88 -20.34 -9.10
CA GLU A 250 22.03 -21.03 -8.51
C GLU A 250 23.15 -20.07 -8.08
N ALA A 251 23.31 -18.92 -8.72
CA ALA A 251 24.28 -17.91 -8.32
C ALA A 251 23.84 -17.19 -7.04
N THR A 252 22.55 -16.85 -6.92
CA THR A 252 21.96 -16.22 -5.74
C THR A 252 22.06 -17.13 -4.52
N ARG A 253 21.62 -18.40 -4.64
CA ARG A 253 21.75 -19.40 -3.56
C ARG A 253 23.19 -19.60 -3.08
N ARG A 254 24.18 -19.51 -3.99
CA ARG A 254 25.61 -19.61 -3.64
C ARG A 254 26.12 -18.39 -2.89
N ARG A 255 25.54 -17.20 -3.10
CA ARG A 255 25.88 -15.99 -2.34
C ARG A 255 25.26 -16.05 -0.95
N GLU A 256 24.00 -16.44 -0.85
CA GLU A 256 23.28 -16.62 0.42
C GLU A 256 23.94 -17.68 1.31
N ALA A 257 24.39 -18.81 0.75
CA ALA A 257 25.10 -19.84 1.50
C ALA A 257 26.52 -19.44 1.96
N ARG A 258 27.01 -18.26 1.59
CA ARG A 258 28.33 -17.72 1.96
C ARG A 258 28.24 -16.47 2.85
N GLY A 259 27.06 -15.90 3.04
CA GLY A 259 26.79 -14.85 4.02
C GLY A 259 26.41 -15.45 5.36
#